data_AF-A0AAW8AQG3-F1
#
_entry.id   AF-A0AAW8AQG3-F1
#
_cell.length_a   1.000
_cell.length_b   1.000
_cell.length_c   1.000
_cell.angle_alpha   90.00
_cell.angle_beta   90.00
_cell.angle_gamma   90.00
#
_symmetry.space_group_name_H-M   'P 1'
#
loop_
_entity.id
_entity.type
_entity.pdbx_description
1 polymer ?
#
loop_
_entity_poly.entity_id
_entity_poly.type
_entity_poly.pdbx_seq_one_letter_code
_entity_poly.pdbx_strand_id
1 'polypeptide(L)'
;WASLPFLLLIWIALASRFPTYILPQPWDVAREAVRWLADGSLWQHLRASVLEEVGGFFAAVIVAILLGTAGGLSSRFRDFISPLNS
;
A
#
# COMPACT_ATOMS: atom_id res chain seq x y z
N TRP A 1 7.81 12.64 20.07
CA TRP A 1 7.27 13.98 19.75
C TRP A 1 8.33 14.95 19.26
N ALA A 2 9.49 15.10 19.92
CA ALA A 2 10.57 16.00 19.43
C ALA A 2 11.28 15.52 18.14
N SER A 3 11.18 14.24 17.80
CA SER A 3 11.84 13.65 16.63
C SER A 3 11.35 14.23 15.30
N LEU A 4 10.04 14.43 15.15
CA LEU A 4 9.44 14.99 13.92
C LEU A 4 9.90 16.42 13.62
N PRO A 5 9.79 17.40 14.54
CA PRO A 5 10.28 18.75 14.29
C PRO A 5 11.81 18.77 14.11
N PHE A 6 12.56 17.92 14.82
CA PHE A 6 14.01 17.82 14.64
C PHE A 6 14.39 17.35 13.22
N LEU A 7 13.71 16.33 12.70
CA LEU A 7 13.90 15.86 11.33
C LEU A 7 13.52 16.92 10.28
N LEU A 8 12.43 17.67 10.52
CA LEU A 8 12.04 18.78 9.66
C LEU A 8 13.10 19.89 9.63
N LEU A 9 13.69 20.22 10.78
CA LEU A 9 14.77 21.21 10.84
C LEU A 9 16.01 20.74 10.09
N ILE A 10 16.38 19.46 10.23
CA ILE A 10 17.48 18.87 9.46
C ILE A 10 17.18 18.94 7.96
N TRP A 11 15.96 18.58 7.55
CA TRP A 11 15.55 18.68 6.15
C TRP A 11 15.68 20.11 5.64
N ILE A 12 15.10 21.10 6.33
CA ILE A 12 15.17 22.51 5.93
C ILE A 12 16.63 22.97 5.80
N ALA A 13 17.47 22.61 6.77
CA ALA A 13 18.90 22.96 6.76
C ALA A 13 19.61 22.35 5.55
N LEU A 14 19.41 21.06 5.26
CA LEU A 14 20.01 20.40 4.08
C LEU A 14 19.43 20.98 2.79
N ALA A 15 18.11 21.19 2.70
CA ALA A 15 17.42 21.74 1.53
C ALA A 15 17.96 23.12 1.14
N SER A 16 18.41 23.92 2.11
CA SER A 16 19.02 25.22 1.84
C SER A 16 20.39 25.14 1.18
N ARG A 17 21.06 23.99 1.28
CA ARG A 17 22.43 23.79 0.78
C ARG A 17 22.50 23.10 -0.59
N PHE A 18 21.44 22.40 -0.98
CA PHE A 18 21.35 21.70 -2.25
C PHE A 18 20.47 22.44 -3.26
N PRO A 19 20.68 22.24 -4.57
CA PRO A 19 19.76 22.73 -5.58
C PRO A 19 18.35 22.18 -5.33
N THR A 20 17.33 23.02 -5.55
CA THR A 20 15.91 22.68 -5.33
C THR A 20 15.44 21.46 -6.10
N TYR A 21 16.08 21.16 -7.24
CA TYR A 21 15.80 19.95 -8.02
C TYR A 21 16.23 18.66 -7.32
N ILE A 22 17.28 18.71 -6.49
CA ILE A 22 17.82 17.55 -5.77
C ILE A 22 17.13 17.40 -4.41
N LEU A 23 16.96 18.52 -3.69
CA LEU A 23 16.34 18.51 -2.37
C LEU A 23 15.43 19.73 -2.19
N PRO A 24 14.16 19.65 -2.64
CA PRO A 24 13.22 20.74 -2.49
C PRO A 24 12.89 20.98 -1.02
N GLN A 25 12.47 22.20 -0.73
CA GLN A 25 12.06 22.57 0.61
C GLN A 25 10.73 21.88 0.96
N PRO A 26 10.45 21.61 2.24
CA PRO A 26 9.24 20.89 2.65
C PRO A 26 7.94 21.55 2.15
N TRP A 27 7.93 22.89 2.05
CA TRP A 27 6.78 23.64 1.54
C TRP A 27 6.57 23.49 0.03
N ASP A 28 7.64 23.26 -0.75
CA ASP A 28 7.54 23.02 -2.19
C ASP A 28 6.92 21.64 -2.42
N VAL A 29 7.36 20.65 -1.64
CA VAL A 29 6.76 19.31 -1.61
C VAL A 29 5.29 19.37 -1.19
N ALA A 30 4.97 20.15 -0.15
CA ALA A 30 3.59 20.31 0.31
C ALA A 30 2.69 20.99 -0.75
N ARG A 31 3.19 22.02 -1.43
CA ARG A 31 2.46 22.67 -2.52
C ARG A 31 2.22 21.73 -3.69
N GLU A 32 3.24 20.97 -4.09
CA GLU A 32 3.09 20.00 -5.18
C GLU A 32 2.14 18.87 -4.79
N ALA A 33 2.18 18.40 -3.54
CA ALA A 33 1.23 17.42 -3.02
C ALA A 33 -0.22 17.94 -3.07
N VAL A 34 -0.47 19.18 -2.66
CA VAL A 34 -1.80 19.82 -2.75
C VAL A 34 -2.23 19.96 -4.21
N ARG A 35 -1.30 20.34 -5.10
CA ARG A 35 -1.57 20.45 -6.54
C ARG A 35 -1.98 19.10 -7.14
N TRP A 36 -1.23 18.03 -6.87
CA TRP A 36 -1.59 16.69 -7.36
C TRP A 36 -2.90 16.19 -6.78
N LEU A 37 -3.22 16.56 -5.54
CA LEU A 37 -4.47 16.21 -4.90
C LEU A 37 -5.65 16.95 -5.56
N ALA A 38 -5.45 18.21 -5.97
CA ALA A 38 -6.43 19.03 -6.67
C ALA A 38 -6.62 18.63 -8.14
N ASP A 39 -5.54 18.24 -8.85
CA ASP A 39 -5.57 17.78 -10.24
C ASP A 39 -6.21 16.37 -10.37
N GLY A 40 -6.38 15.63 -9.27
CA GLY A 40 -7.04 14.32 -9.26
C GLY A 40 -6.20 13.18 -9.88
N SER A 41 -5.00 13.48 -10.38
CA SER A 41 -4.05 12.49 -10.93
C SER A 41 -3.63 11.47 -9.87
N LEU A 42 -3.40 11.92 -8.63
CA LEU A 42 -3.15 11.04 -7.47
C LEU A 42 -4.29 10.04 -7.28
N TRP A 43 -5.54 10.49 -7.44
CA TRP A 43 -6.72 9.65 -7.27
C TRP A 43 -6.84 8.59 -8.36
N GLN A 44 -6.42 8.92 -9.58
CA GLN A 44 -6.45 8.01 -10.71
C GLN A 44 -5.44 6.86 -10.58
N HIS A 45 -4.28 7.10 -9.99
CA HIS A 45 -3.30 6.05 -9.68
C HIS A 45 -3.70 5.27 -8.43
N LEU A 46 -4.14 5.97 -7.38
CA LEU A 46 -4.53 5.34 -6.13
C LEU A 46 -5.71 4.37 -6.33
N ARG A 47 -6.72 4.77 -7.10
CA ARG A 47 -7.86 3.88 -7.39
C ARG A 47 -7.43 2.62 -8.13
N ALA A 48 -6.46 2.71 -9.05
CA ALA A 48 -6.03 1.57 -9.84
C ALA A 48 -5.37 0.51 -8.95
N SER A 49 -4.43 0.93 -8.09
CA SER A 49 -3.78 0.05 -7.12
C SER A 49 -4.77 -0.54 -6.12
N VAL A 50 -5.69 0.28 -5.60
CA VAL A 50 -6.70 -0.18 -4.63
C VAL A 50 -7.67 -1.18 -5.27
N LEU A 51 -8.13 -0.93 -6.50
CA LEU A 51 -9.01 -1.86 -7.22
C LEU A 51 -8.32 -3.19 -7.51
N GLU A 52 -7.04 -3.15 -7.88
CA GLU A 52 -6.24 -4.35 -8.12
C GLU A 52 -6.07 -5.18 -6.84
N GLU A 53 -5.69 -4.53 -5.73
CA GLU A 53 -5.50 -5.21 -4.45
C GLU A 53 -6.81 -5.78 -3.88
N VAL A 54 -7.89 -4.99 -3.93
CA VAL A 54 -9.23 -5.44 -3.52
C VAL A 54 -9.71 -6.59 -4.40
N GLY A 55 -9.52 -6.50 -5.73
CA GLY A 55 -9.89 -7.56 -6.67
C GLY A 55 -9.14 -8.88 -6.39
N GLY A 56 -7.83 -8.81 -6.19
CA GLY A 56 -7.00 -9.96 -5.84
C GLY A 56 -7.38 -10.56 -4.48
N PHE A 57 -7.63 -9.72 -3.48
CA PHE A 57 -8.09 -10.15 -2.16
C PHE A 57 -9.42 -10.90 -2.22
N PHE A 58 -10.43 -10.33 -2.90
CA PHE A 58 -11.73 -10.99 -3.04
C PHE A 58 -11.63 -12.32 -3.79
N ALA A 59 -10.82 -12.38 -4.85
CA ALA A 59 -10.58 -13.63 -5.56
C ALA A 59 -9.95 -14.69 -4.65
N ALA A 60 -8.93 -14.32 -3.86
CA ALA A 60 -8.29 -15.20 -2.90
C ALA A 60 -9.27 -15.68 -1.81
N VAL A 61 -10.12 -14.79 -1.29
CA VAL A 61 -11.15 -15.11 -0.29
C VAL A 61 -12.16 -16.12 -0.84
N ILE A 62 -12.65 -15.93 -2.07
CA ILE A 62 -13.58 -16.86 -2.70
C ILE A 62 -12.94 -18.25 -2.82
N VAL A 63 -11.70 -18.32 -3.31
CA VAL A 63 -10.96 -19.59 -3.44
C VAL A 63 -10.75 -20.24 -2.07
N ALA A 64 -10.36 -19.46 -1.06
CA ALA A 64 -10.16 -19.97 0.30
C ALA A 64 -11.45 -20.50 0.91
N ILE A 65 -12.59 -19.83 0.70
CA ILE A 65 -13.91 -20.30 1.16
C ILE A 65 -14.28 -21.60 0.46
N LEU A 66 -14.11 -21.70 -0.86
CA LEU A 66 -14.42 -22.91 -1.61
C LEU A 66 -13.56 -24.10 -1.15
N LEU A 67 -12.26 -23.89 -1.00
CA LEU A 67 -11.35 -24.94 -0.53
C LEU A 67 -11.58 -25.30 0.94
N GLY A 68 -11.81 -24.31 1.80
CA GLY A 68 -12.07 -24.50 3.23
C GLY A 68 -13.39 -25.23 3.49
N THR A 69 -14.46 -24.87 2.75
CA THR A 69 -15.75 -25.57 2.83
C THR A 69 -15.66 -26.98 2.25
N ALA A 70 -14.97 -27.17 1.12
CA ALA A 70 -14.72 -28.51 0.57
C ALA A 70 -13.94 -29.41 1.54
N GLY A 71 -12.89 -28.90 2.18
CA GLY A 71 -12.13 -29.64 3.20
C GLY A 71 -12.88 -29.87 4.50
N GLY A 72 -13.78 -28.95 4.88
CA GLY A 72 -14.59 -29.04 6.10
C GLY A 72 -15.77 -30.01 5.99
N LEU A 73 -16.45 -30.06 4.83
CA LEU A 73 -17.63 -30.91 4.63
C LEU A 73 -17.33 -32.27 3.97
N SER A 74 -16.21 -32.43 3.27
CA SER A 74 -15.89 -33.68 2.57
C SER A 74 -14.73 -34.43 3.21
N SER A 75 -15.02 -35.58 3.83
CA SER A 75 -13.99 -36.50 4.33
C SER A 75 -13.02 -36.96 3.23
N ARG A 76 -13.50 -37.11 1.98
CA ARG A 76 -12.66 -37.47 0.82
C ARG A 76 -11.66 -36.38 0.44
N PHE A 77 -12.02 -35.10 0.58
CA PHE A 77 -11.11 -33.98 0.28
C PHE A 77 -10.10 -33.80 1.41
N ARG A 78 -10.51 -34.06 2.65
CA ARG A 78 -9.63 -34.06 3.83
C ARG A 78 -8.55 -35.13 3.73
N ASP A 79 -8.90 -36.33 3.29
CA ASP A 79 -7.95 -37.43 3.05
C ASP A 79 -6.98 -37.13 1.89
N PHE A 80 -7.42 -36.41 0.86
CA PHE A 80 -6.57 -35.98 -0.26
C PHE A 80 -5.56 -34.89 0.11
N ILE A 81 -5.94 -33.94 0.98
CA ILE A 81 -5.06 -32.85 1.45
C ILE A 81 -4.16 -33.31 2.62
N SER A 82 -4.54 -34.38 3.32
CA SER A 82 -3.79 -34.93 4.47
C SER A 82 -2.26 -35.06 4.27
N PRO A 83 -1.72 -35.53 3.14
CA PRO A 83 -0.27 -35.62 2.94
C PRO A 83 0.45 -34.27 2.75
N LEU A 84 -0.26 -33.17 2.48
CA LEU A 84 0.34 -31.83 2.36
C LEU A 84 0.47 -31.12 3.71
N ASN A 85 -0.20 -31.62 4.74
CA ASN A 85 -0.19 -31.09 6.11
C ASN A 85 0.79 -31.86 7.04
N SER A 86 1.71 -32.66 6.46
CA SER A 86 2.75 -33.41 7.16
C SER A 86 4.11 -32.80 6.84
#